data_AF-A0A2M7QJA2-F1
#
_entry.id   AF-A0A2M7QJA2-F1
#
_cell.length_a   1.000
_cell.length_b   1.000
_cell.length_c   1.000
_cell.angle_alpha   90.00
_cell.angle_beta   90.00
_cell.angle_gamma   90.00
#
_symmetry.space_group_name_H-M   'P 1'
#
loop_
_entity.id
_entity.type
_entity.pdbx_description
1 polymer ?
#
loop_
_entity_poly.entity_id
_entity_poly.type
_entity_poly.pdbx_seq_one_letter_code
_entity_poly.pdbx_strand_id
1 'polypeptide(L)'
;MVFDQLVNLFASILIVFRRVRLLIFYPYKTMRKISLEKDMVQVGVILFISFLYFMFAYKIRNGIFFGILAFFIFIMLFLITTLFFYWSTKRFNNNLFYNRFVITYSYTLIPTFFWFFTNAIFYVILPPPRTISLLGKGFSIAYLTYSINILVWKLILVYFSLRFSSRLGLIRIIYVFILYLLLLLPLSMLLYQLHIFRIPFI
;
A
#
# COMPACT_ATOMS: atom_id res chain seq x y z
N MET A 1 -29.91 7.54 13.37
CA MET A 1 -29.37 6.46 12.50
C MET A 1 -28.49 6.99 11.37
N VAL A 2 -29.00 7.79 10.41
CA VAL A 2 -28.16 8.35 9.33
C VAL A 2 -27.11 9.34 9.87
N PHE A 3 -27.50 10.21 10.80
CA PHE A 3 -26.58 11.15 11.44
C PHE A 3 -25.43 10.45 12.17
N ASP A 4 -25.73 9.39 12.93
CA ASP A 4 -24.71 8.61 13.66
C ASP A 4 -23.71 7.92 12.72
N GLN A 5 -24.20 7.42 11.58
CA GLN A 5 -23.34 6.84 10.54
C GLN A 5 -22.40 7.88 9.93
N LEU A 6 -22.89 9.09 9.67
CA LEU A 6 -22.06 10.19 9.16
C LEU A 6 -20.99 10.58 10.18
N VAL A 7 -21.35 10.74 11.45
CA VAL A 7 -20.39 11.06 12.53
C VAL A 7 -19.31 9.99 12.63
N ASN A 8 -19.69 8.71 12.58
CA ASN A 8 -18.72 7.60 12.58
C ASN A 8 -17.78 7.65 11.37
N LEU A 9 -18.30 7.92 10.17
CA LEU A 9 -17.48 8.04 8.96
C LEU A 9 -16.48 9.20 9.06
N PHE A 10 -16.93 10.38 9.51
CA PHE A 10 -16.05 11.53 9.72
C PHE A 10 -14.97 11.24 10.78
N ALA A 11 -15.35 10.59 11.88
CA ALA A 11 -14.40 10.19 12.92
C ALA A 11 -13.34 9.21 12.36
N SER A 12 -13.74 8.20 11.59
CA SER A 12 -12.81 7.26 10.96
C SER A 12 -11.86 7.96 9.98
N ILE A 13 -12.35 8.92 9.19
CA ILE A 13 -11.51 9.73 8.29
C ILE A 13 -10.45 10.50 9.08
N LEU A 14 -10.84 11.20 10.15
CA LEU A 14 -9.90 11.94 11.00
C LEU A 14 -8.87 11.01 11.66
N ILE A 15 -9.30 9.81 12.08
CA ILE A 15 -8.42 8.79 12.65
C ILE A 15 -7.40 8.31 11.62
N VAL A 16 -7.81 8.05 10.38
CA VAL A 16 -6.91 7.66 9.28
C VAL A 16 -5.85 8.74 9.06
N PHE A 17 -6.23 10.01 8.91
CA PHE A 17 -5.27 11.10 8.72
C PHE A 17 -4.31 11.26 9.90
N ARG A 18 -4.80 11.16 11.14
CA ARG A 18 -3.95 11.18 12.34
C ARG A 18 -2.94 10.03 12.31
N ARG A 19 -3.35 8.82 11.91
CA ARG A 19 -2.48 7.64 11.82
C ARG A 19 -1.47 7.73 10.70
N VAL A 20 -1.84 8.27 9.53
CA VAL A 20 -0.91 8.56 8.44
C VAL A 20 0.25 9.42 8.95
N ARG A 21 -0.05 10.53 9.65
CA ARG A 21 0.98 11.38 10.26
C ARG A 21 1.84 10.62 11.26
N LEU A 22 1.22 9.83 12.13
CA LEU A 22 1.94 9.05 13.15
C LEU A 22 2.76 7.88 12.56
N LEU A 23 2.43 7.38 11.37
CA LEU A 23 3.20 6.35 10.68
C LEU A 23 4.53 6.89 10.15
N ILE A 24 4.62 8.20 9.88
CA ILE A 24 5.85 8.86 9.46
C ILE A 24 6.81 8.97 10.66
N PHE A 25 6.32 9.46 11.80
CA PHE A 25 7.19 9.72 12.97
C PHE A 25 7.39 8.51 13.88
N TYR A 26 6.38 7.67 14.06
CA TYR A 26 6.36 6.57 15.02
C TYR A 26 5.76 5.27 14.43
N PRO A 27 6.32 4.72 13.34
CA PRO A 27 5.72 3.61 12.60
C PRO A 27 5.45 2.38 13.48
N TYR A 28 6.38 2.03 14.37
CA TYR A 28 6.25 0.88 15.27
C TYR A 28 5.05 1.01 16.22
N LYS A 29 4.99 2.12 16.98
CA LYS A 29 3.93 2.35 17.99
C LYS A 29 2.57 2.44 17.31
N THR A 30 2.52 3.06 16.13
CA THR A 30 1.28 3.27 15.37
C THR A 30 0.76 1.99 14.76
N MET A 31 1.61 1.19 14.11
CA MET A 31 1.20 -0.11 13.56
C MET A 31 0.73 -1.09 14.64
N ARG A 32 1.38 -1.08 15.81
CA ARG A 32 0.92 -1.87 16.96
C ARG A 32 -0.51 -1.50 17.36
N LYS A 33 -0.83 -0.20 17.43
CA LYS A 33 -2.19 0.26 17.73
C LYS A 33 -3.17 -0.15 16.64
N ILE A 34 -2.84 0.09 15.36
CA ILE A 34 -3.67 -0.27 14.20
C ILE A 34 -4.04 -1.76 14.21
N SER A 35 -3.12 -2.65 14.60
CA SER A 35 -3.39 -4.10 14.63
C SER A 35 -4.46 -4.54 15.64
N LEU A 36 -4.76 -3.72 16.64
CA LEU A 36 -5.76 -4.00 17.68
C LEU A 36 -7.14 -3.45 17.33
N GLU A 37 -7.23 -2.68 16.26
CA GLU A 37 -8.44 -1.98 15.84
C GLU A 37 -9.39 -2.92 15.12
N LYS A 38 -10.68 -2.59 15.20
CA LYS A 38 -11.76 -3.37 14.57
C LYS A 38 -12.53 -2.58 13.52
N ASP A 39 -12.23 -1.28 13.40
CA ASP A 39 -12.95 -0.37 12.52
C ASP A 39 -12.55 -0.57 11.05
N MET A 40 -13.38 -1.32 10.33
CA MET A 40 -13.18 -1.59 8.89
C MET A 40 -13.50 -0.38 8.01
N VAL A 41 -14.17 0.66 8.53
CA VAL A 41 -14.44 1.88 7.76
C VAL A 41 -13.14 2.55 7.32
N GLN A 42 -12.09 2.45 8.14
CA GLN A 42 -10.75 2.96 7.82
C GLN A 42 -10.14 2.28 6.59
N VAL A 43 -10.35 0.98 6.43
CA VAL A 43 -9.93 0.24 5.23
C VAL A 43 -10.68 0.77 4.01
N GLY A 44 -11.99 1.00 4.14
CA GLY A 44 -12.82 1.60 3.10
C GLY A 44 -12.30 2.97 2.67
N VAL A 45 -11.95 3.84 3.62
CA VAL A 45 -11.38 5.17 3.33
C VAL A 45 -10.05 5.05 2.56
N ILE A 46 -9.16 4.16 2.99
CA ILE A 46 -7.87 3.93 2.32
C ILE A 46 -8.06 3.38 0.90
N LEU A 47 -8.95 2.39 0.72
CA LEU A 47 -9.26 1.83 -0.59
C LEU A 47 -9.97 2.85 -1.50
N PHE A 48 -10.79 3.74 -0.94
CA PHE A 48 -11.39 4.83 -1.70
C PHE A 48 -10.33 5.82 -2.20
N ILE A 49 -9.31 6.13 -1.40
CA ILE A 49 -8.16 6.93 -1.86
C ILE A 49 -7.42 6.20 -2.99
N SER A 50 -7.20 4.88 -2.88
CA SER A 50 -6.65 4.08 -4.00
C SER A 50 -7.50 4.18 -5.26
N PHE A 51 -8.83 4.11 -5.13
CA PHE A 51 -9.76 4.22 -6.26
C PHE A 51 -9.62 5.57 -6.97
N LEU A 52 -9.64 6.67 -6.23
CA LEU A 52 -9.44 8.01 -6.79
C LEU A 52 -8.11 8.12 -7.53
N TYR A 53 -7.06 7.53 -6.97
CA TYR A 53 -5.77 7.47 -7.62
C TYR A 53 -5.83 6.71 -8.96
N PHE A 54 -6.42 5.51 -9.02
CA PHE A 54 -6.50 4.74 -10.26
C PHE A 54 -7.31 5.46 -11.34
N MET A 55 -8.42 6.10 -10.93
CA MET A 55 -9.22 6.93 -11.81
C MET A 55 -8.40 8.09 -12.39
N PHE A 56 -7.62 8.78 -11.55
CA PHE A 56 -6.76 9.88 -11.99
C PHE A 56 -5.65 9.40 -12.94
N ALA A 57 -4.93 8.34 -12.57
CA ALA A 57 -3.79 7.83 -13.33
C ALA A 57 -4.18 7.31 -14.72
N TYR A 58 -5.32 6.62 -14.85
CA TYR A 58 -5.77 6.05 -16.13
C TYR A 58 -6.55 7.04 -16.98
N LYS A 59 -7.21 8.04 -16.39
CA LYS A 59 -7.83 9.15 -17.14
C LYS A 59 -6.80 9.86 -18.03
N ILE A 60 -5.55 9.99 -17.56
CA ILE A 60 -4.46 10.64 -18.31
C ILE A 60 -3.96 9.77 -19.48
N ARG A 61 -4.12 8.44 -19.41
CA ARG A 61 -3.42 7.50 -20.32
C ARG A 61 -4.34 6.76 -21.29
N ASN A 62 -5.29 5.99 -20.76
CA ASN A 62 -6.02 4.96 -21.52
C ASN A 62 -7.54 5.08 -21.39
N GLY A 63 -8.05 6.05 -20.62
CA GLY A 63 -9.48 6.25 -20.37
C GLY A 63 -9.96 5.67 -19.03
N ILE A 64 -11.14 6.11 -18.60
CA ILE A 64 -11.68 5.89 -17.25
C ILE A 64 -11.99 4.41 -16.99
N PHE A 65 -12.51 3.69 -17.98
CA PHE A 65 -12.90 2.27 -17.84
C PHE A 65 -11.71 1.39 -17.41
N PHE A 66 -10.54 1.60 -18.00
CA PHE A 66 -9.32 0.86 -17.61
C PHE A 66 -8.87 1.16 -16.18
N GLY A 67 -9.14 2.38 -15.67
CA GLY A 67 -8.87 2.73 -14.28
C GLY A 67 -9.74 1.93 -13.30
N ILE A 68 -11.02 1.76 -13.61
CA ILE A 68 -11.95 0.96 -12.82
C ILE A 68 -11.52 -0.52 -12.82
N LEU A 69 -11.20 -1.07 -14.00
CA LEU A 69 -10.71 -2.44 -14.13
C LEU A 69 -9.41 -2.66 -13.34
N ALA A 70 -8.45 -1.74 -13.46
CA ALA A 70 -7.19 -1.80 -12.70
C ALA A 70 -7.45 -1.76 -11.18
N PHE A 71 -8.39 -0.94 -10.71
CA PHE A 71 -8.76 -0.90 -9.30
C PHE A 71 -9.36 -2.24 -8.81
N PHE A 72 -10.23 -2.88 -9.59
CA PHE A 72 -10.77 -4.19 -9.22
C PHE A 72 -9.69 -5.27 -9.15
N ILE A 73 -8.77 -5.29 -10.11
CA ILE A 73 -7.63 -6.23 -10.07
C ILE A 73 -6.74 -5.92 -8.86
N PHE A 74 -6.52 -4.64 -8.55
CA PHE A 74 -5.80 -4.23 -7.34
C PHE A 74 -6.48 -4.75 -6.07
N ILE A 75 -7.81 -4.63 -5.93
CA ILE A 75 -8.56 -5.19 -4.80
C ILE A 75 -8.35 -6.71 -4.73
N MET A 76 -8.48 -7.41 -5.86
CA MET A 76 -8.29 -8.86 -5.91
C MET A 76 -6.88 -9.25 -5.44
N LEU A 77 -5.84 -8.58 -5.94
CA LEU A 77 -4.46 -8.81 -5.52
C LEU A 77 -4.23 -8.47 -4.05
N PHE A 78 -4.84 -7.39 -3.55
CA PHE A 78 -4.78 -6.99 -2.15
C PHE A 78 -5.39 -8.09 -1.26
N LEU A 79 -6.58 -8.59 -1.63
CA LEU A 79 -7.25 -9.67 -0.91
C LEU A 79 -6.47 -10.99 -1.00
N ILE A 80 -5.95 -11.36 -2.17
CA ILE A 80 -5.08 -12.54 -2.35
C ILE A 80 -3.85 -12.42 -1.45
N THR A 81 -3.24 -11.25 -1.38
CA THR A 81 -2.06 -10.99 -0.55
C THR A 81 -2.38 -11.12 0.93
N THR A 82 -3.45 -10.49 1.42
CA THR A 82 -3.86 -10.60 2.83
C THR A 82 -4.30 -12.02 3.18
N LEU A 83 -4.98 -12.73 2.26
CA LEU A 83 -5.35 -14.14 2.43
C LEU A 83 -4.12 -15.04 2.48
N PHE A 84 -3.17 -14.86 1.56
CA PHE A 84 -1.92 -15.60 1.55
C PHE A 84 -1.21 -15.47 2.89
N PHE A 85 -1.03 -14.25 3.39
CA PHE A 85 -0.38 -14.04 4.68
C PHE A 85 -1.19 -14.62 5.83
N TYR A 86 -2.51 -14.49 5.84
CA TYR A 86 -3.36 -15.10 6.85
C TYR A 86 -3.22 -16.62 6.88
N TRP A 87 -3.34 -17.30 5.73
CA TRP A 87 -3.28 -18.76 5.65
C TRP A 87 -1.88 -19.31 5.96
N SER A 88 -0.84 -18.69 5.40
CA SER A 88 0.55 -19.08 5.67
C SER A 88 0.91 -18.93 7.14
N THR A 89 0.41 -17.88 7.81
CA THR A 89 0.70 -17.65 9.24
C THR A 89 -0.20 -18.45 10.18
N LYS A 90 -1.42 -18.80 9.77
CA LYS A 90 -2.36 -19.64 10.53
C LYS A 90 -1.78 -21.01 10.88
N ARG A 91 -0.91 -21.56 10.03
CA ARG A 91 -0.17 -22.80 10.31
C ARG A 91 0.74 -22.72 11.55
N PHE A 92 1.17 -21.52 11.92
CA PHE A 92 2.05 -21.30 13.08
C PHE A 92 1.31 -20.79 14.32
N ASN A 93 0.07 -20.30 14.16
CA ASN A 93 -0.73 -19.74 15.24
C ASN A 93 -2.22 -19.80 14.89
N ASN A 94 -3.02 -20.52 15.69
CA ASN A 94 -4.45 -20.70 15.42
C ASN A 94 -5.31 -19.49 15.83
N ASN A 95 -4.82 -18.62 16.73
CA ASN A 95 -5.60 -17.51 17.31
C ASN A 95 -5.48 -16.21 16.50
N LEU A 96 -5.70 -16.31 15.18
CA LEU A 96 -5.55 -15.21 14.23
C LEU A 96 -6.89 -14.76 13.66
N PHE A 97 -7.07 -13.44 13.59
CA PHE A 97 -8.24 -12.80 12.98
C PHE A 97 -7.86 -12.17 11.65
N TYR A 98 -8.55 -12.56 10.57
CA TYR A 98 -8.29 -12.05 9.22
C TYR A 98 -8.40 -10.53 9.13
N ASN A 99 -9.36 -9.92 9.84
CA ASN A 99 -9.56 -8.47 9.86
C ASN A 99 -8.30 -7.71 10.26
N ARG A 100 -7.46 -8.27 11.16
CA ARG A 100 -6.20 -7.62 11.56
C ARG A 100 -5.22 -7.52 10.39
N PHE A 101 -5.17 -8.53 9.52
CA PHE A 101 -4.34 -8.50 8.32
C PHE A 101 -4.86 -7.46 7.34
N VAL A 102 -6.17 -7.47 7.07
CA VAL A 102 -6.79 -6.50 6.14
C VAL A 102 -6.54 -5.06 6.60
N ILE A 103 -6.77 -4.78 7.90
CA ILE A 103 -6.56 -3.44 8.46
C ILE A 103 -5.08 -3.07 8.43
N THR A 104 -4.17 -3.88 8.98
CA THR A 104 -2.76 -3.48 9.02
C THR A 104 -2.15 -3.36 7.63
N TYR A 105 -2.55 -4.22 6.69
CA TYR A 105 -2.07 -4.19 5.32
C TYR A 105 -2.67 -3.04 4.50
N SER A 106 -3.88 -2.56 4.79
CA SER A 106 -4.37 -1.34 4.13
C SER A 106 -3.47 -0.14 4.45
N TYR A 107 -2.98 -0.03 5.69
CA TYR A 107 -2.06 1.04 6.08
C TYR A 107 -0.65 0.91 5.45
N THR A 108 -0.26 -0.24 4.89
CA THR A 108 1.00 -0.35 4.13
C THR A 108 0.91 0.26 2.74
N LEU A 109 -0.28 0.65 2.27
CA LEU A 109 -0.49 1.34 1.00
C LEU A 109 -0.09 2.82 1.05
N ILE A 110 0.02 3.40 2.26
CA ILE A 110 0.30 4.82 2.46
C ILE A 110 1.63 5.27 1.81
N PRO A 111 2.78 4.60 2.03
CA PRO A 111 4.02 4.96 1.33
C PRO A 111 3.84 4.93 -0.20
N THR A 112 3.09 3.96 -0.72
CA THR A 112 2.80 3.87 -2.15
C THR A 112 1.99 5.08 -2.64
N PHE A 113 1.02 5.57 -1.88
CA PHE A 113 0.31 6.81 -2.21
C PHE A 113 1.25 8.01 -2.25
N PHE A 114 2.12 8.17 -1.26
CA PHE A 114 3.12 9.25 -1.27
C PHE A 114 4.00 9.21 -2.53
N TRP A 115 4.48 8.01 -2.88
CA TRP A 115 5.26 7.81 -4.09
C TRP A 115 4.49 8.19 -5.35
N PHE A 116 3.25 7.73 -5.46
CA PHE A 116 2.39 8.01 -6.61
C PHE A 116 2.04 9.50 -6.76
N PHE A 117 1.63 10.17 -5.68
CA PHE A 117 1.33 11.59 -5.72
C PHE A 117 2.56 12.40 -6.12
N THR A 118 3.72 12.07 -5.55
CA THR A 118 4.97 12.76 -5.88
C THR A 118 5.36 12.54 -7.34
N ASN A 119 5.20 11.33 -7.86
CA ASN A 119 5.47 11.04 -9.28
C ASN A 119 4.48 11.72 -10.23
N ALA A 120 3.20 11.80 -9.85
CA ALA A 120 2.22 12.53 -10.64
C ALA A 120 2.58 14.02 -10.70
N ILE A 121 2.96 14.61 -9.57
CA ILE A 121 3.42 16.01 -9.49
C ILE A 121 4.68 16.21 -10.33
N PHE A 122 5.70 15.36 -10.20
CA PHE A 122 6.91 15.44 -11.00
C PHE A 122 6.63 15.27 -12.49
N TYR A 123 5.76 14.33 -12.88
CA TYR A 123 5.41 14.15 -14.29
C TYR A 123 4.79 15.41 -14.92
N VAL A 124 4.01 16.18 -14.14
CA VAL A 124 3.36 17.41 -14.62
C VAL A 124 4.29 18.63 -14.56
N ILE A 125 5.03 18.82 -13.46
CA ILE A 125 5.80 20.05 -13.21
C ILE A 125 7.23 19.94 -13.75
N LEU A 126 7.87 18.78 -13.56
CA LEU A 126 9.29 18.55 -13.81
C LEU A 126 9.47 17.18 -14.49
N PRO A 127 9.09 17.04 -15.78
CA PRO A 127 9.25 15.79 -16.47
C PRO A 127 10.72 15.35 -16.39
N PRO A 128 11.00 14.07 -16.11
CA PRO A 128 12.33 13.60 -15.77
C PRO A 128 13.31 14.01 -16.88
N PRO A 129 14.37 14.77 -16.55
CA PRO A 129 15.30 15.30 -17.52
C PRO A 129 16.01 14.13 -18.21
N ARG A 130 15.74 13.95 -19.51
CA ARG A 130 16.42 12.95 -20.35
C ARG A 130 17.79 13.43 -20.84
N THR A 131 18.38 14.40 -20.14
CA THR A 131 19.61 15.08 -20.56
C THR A 131 20.74 14.81 -19.57
N ILE A 132 21.98 14.76 -20.06
CA ILE A 132 23.19 14.49 -19.27
C ILE A 132 23.64 15.75 -18.48
N SER A 133 22.83 16.80 -18.47
CA SER A 133 23.12 18.06 -17.78
C SER A 133 23.34 17.86 -16.27
N LEU A 134 24.11 18.75 -15.65
CA LEU A 134 24.38 18.71 -14.20
C LEU A 134 23.07 18.74 -13.38
N LEU A 135 22.12 19.59 -13.77
CA LEU A 135 20.79 19.65 -13.18
C LEU A 135 20.02 18.35 -13.35
N GLY A 136 20.12 17.71 -14.53
CA GLY A 136 19.48 16.43 -14.80
C GLY A 136 20.01 15.28 -13.94
N LYS A 137 21.33 15.22 -13.75
CA LYS A 137 21.99 14.27 -12.83
C LYS A 137 21.59 14.51 -11.38
N GLY A 138 21.61 15.77 -10.94
CA GLY A 138 21.20 16.16 -9.58
C GLY A 138 19.75 15.76 -9.27
N PHE A 139 18.82 16.04 -10.19
CA PHE A 139 17.43 15.63 -10.06
C PHE A 139 17.28 14.10 -10.00
N SER A 140 17.99 13.37 -10.87
CA SER A 140 17.96 11.90 -10.89
C SER A 140 18.42 11.29 -9.57
N ILE A 141 19.51 11.81 -8.99
CA ILE A 141 20.00 11.37 -7.68
C ILE A 141 18.95 11.63 -6.59
N ALA A 142 18.42 12.86 -6.51
CA ALA A 142 17.40 13.20 -5.52
C ALA A 142 16.14 12.33 -5.64
N TYR A 143 15.67 12.09 -6.87
CA TYR A 143 14.52 11.23 -7.15
C TYR A 143 14.75 9.77 -6.75
N LEU A 144 15.94 9.22 -7.06
CA LEU A 144 16.31 7.86 -6.68
C LEU A 144 16.38 7.71 -5.16
N THR A 145 17.04 8.64 -4.47
CA THR A 145 17.12 8.64 -3.00
C THR A 145 15.72 8.70 -2.38
N TYR A 146 14.84 9.57 -2.89
CA TYR A 146 13.44 9.64 -2.46
C TYR A 146 12.71 8.30 -2.66
N SER A 147 12.80 7.71 -3.86
CA SER A 147 12.12 6.45 -4.18
C SER A 147 12.60 5.28 -3.32
N ILE A 148 13.91 5.19 -3.07
CA ILE A 148 14.49 4.17 -2.19
C ILE A 148 13.99 4.36 -0.75
N ASN A 149 13.96 5.60 -0.26
CA ASN A 149 13.49 5.88 1.10
C ASN A 149 12.01 5.47 1.28
N ILE A 150 11.15 5.78 0.31
CA ILE A 150 9.74 5.36 0.33
C ILE A 150 9.60 3.84 0.24
N LEU A 151 10.42 3.17 -0.58
CA LEU A 151 10.43 1.70 -0.67
C LEU A 151 10.82 1.07 0.67
N VAL A 152 11.88 1.56 1.31
CA VAL A 152 12.31 1.10 2.64
C VAL A 152 11.20 1.32 3.66
N TRP A 153 10.54 2.48 3.64
CA TRP A 153 9.40 2.75 4.51
C TRP A 153 8.25 1.75 4.29
N LYS A 154 7.92 1.43 3.03
CA LYS A 154 6.94 0.40 2.68
C LYS A 154 7.32 -0.96 3.26
N LEU A 155 8.58 -1.39 3.09
CA LEU A 155 9.07 -2.67 3.63
C LEU A 155 8.97 -2.73 5.16
N ILE A 156 9.32 -1.64 5.86
CA ILE A 156 9.16 -1.55 7.32
C ILE A 156 7.69 -1.70 7.74
N LEU A 157 6.77 -1.04 7.03
CA LEU A 157 5.35 -1.15 7.31
C LEU A 157 4.80 -2.56 7.01
N VAL A 158 5.24 -3.21 5.93
CA VAL A 158 4.87 -4.61 5.63
C VAL A 158 5.40 -5.56 6.69
N TYR A 159 6.64 -5.38 7.15
CA TYR A 159 7.17 -6.15 8.26
C TYR A 159 6.34 -5.98 9.54
N PHE A 160 5.99 -4.74 9.91
CA PHE A 160 5.17 -4.48 11.09
C PHE A 160 3.74 -5.00 10.94
N SER A 161 3.15 -4.89 9.74
CA SER A 161 1.79 -5.37 9.49
C SER A 161 1.72 -6.87 9.75
N LEU A 162 2.69 -7.64 9.24
CA LEU A 162 2.83 -9.07 9.48
C LEU A 162 3.14 -9.38 10.94
N ARG A 163 4.10 -8.69 11.55
CA ARG A 163 4.50 -8.94 12.94
C ARG A 163 3.33 -8.78 13.90
N PHE A 164 2.56 -7.70 13.77
CA PHE A 164 1.48 -7.42 14.73
C PHE A 164 0.19 -8.18 14.42
N SER A 165 -0.11 -8.49 13.15
CA SER A 165 -1.28 -9.30 12.80
C SER A 165 -1.09 -10.76 13.18
N SER A 166 0.10 -11.34 12.92
CA SER A 166 0.40 -12.77 13.12
C SER A 166 1.06 -13.10 14.46
N ARG A 167 1.69 -12.11 15.12
CA ARG A 167 2.50 -12.26 16.35
C ARG A 167 3.68 -13.23 16.19
N LEU A 168 4.19 -13.39 14.97
CA LEU A 168 5.33 -14.26 14.68
C LEU A 168 6.67 -13.59 15.01
N GLY A 169 7.69 -14.44 15.26
CA GLY A 169 9.08 -14.02 15.32
C GLY A 169 9.65 -13.66 13.94
N LEU A 170 10.75 -12.91 13.92
CA LEU A 170 11.35 -12.34 12.72
C LEU A 170 11.68 -13.39 11.65
N ILE A 171 12.29 -14.53 12.02
CA ILE A 171 12.70 -15.59 11.08
C ILE A 171 11.50 -16.16 10.33
N ARG A 172 10.39 -16.40 11.04
CA ARG A 172 9.16 -16.93 10.43
C ARG A 172 8.51 -15.90 9.49
N ILE A 173 8.58 -14.62 9.84
CA ILE A 173 8.11 -13.53 8.96
C ILE A 173 8.94 -13.49 7.68
N ILE A 174 10.27 -13.57 7.78
CA ILE A 174 11.16 -13.62 6.60
C ILE A 174 10.81 -14.83 5.72
N TYR A 175 10.63 -16.01 6.31
CA TYR A 175 10.25 -17.21 5.56
C TYR A 175 8.95 -17.03 4.78
N VAL A 176 7.88 -16.56 5.45
CA VAL A 176 6.58 -16.31 4.80
C VAL A 176 6.69 -15.22 3.73
N PHE A 177 7.53 -14.20 3.96
CA PHE A 177 7.76 -13.12 3.00
C PHE A 177 8.52 -13.58 1.75
N ILE A 178 9.52 -14.46 1.89
CA ILE A 178 10.22 -15.06 0.75
C ILE A 178 9.24 -15.92 -0.06
N LEU A 179 8.42 -16.74 0.61
CA LEU A 179 7.41 -17.56 -0.07
C LEU A 179 6.39 -16.71 -0.83
N TYR A 180 6.01 -15.56 -0.25
CA TYR A 180 5.17 -14.57 -0.93
C TYR A 180 5.84 -14.00 -2.19
N LEU A 181 7.11 -13.60 -2.10
CA LEU A 181 7.84 -13.03 -3.24
C LEU A 181 7.97 -14.01 -4.40
N LEU A 182 8.18 -15.30 -4.12
CA LEU A 182 8.23 -16.35 -5.16
C LEU A 182 6.91 -16.44 -5.96
N LEU A 183 5.77 -16.13 -5.34
CA LEU A 183 4.48 -16.10 -6.02
C LEU A 183 4.19 -14.73 -6.67
N LEU A 184 4.57 -13.64 -5.99
CA LEU A 184 4.28 -12.29 -6.44
C LEU A 184 5.10 -11.91 -7.67
N LEU A 185 6.38 -12.30 -7.75
CA LEU A 185 7.25 -11.91 -8.86
C LEU A 185 6.74 -12.44 -10.22
N PRO A 186 6.41 -13.74 -10.41
CA PRO A 186 5.81 -14.22 -11.64
C PRO A 186 4.48 -13.55 -11.97
N LEU A 187 3.63 -13.35 -10.95
CA LEU A 187 2.33 -12.68 -11.11
C LEU A 187 2.50 -11.23 -11.59
N SER A 188 3.49 -10.52 -11.05
CA SER A 188 3.80 -9.14 -11.44
C SER A 188 4.30 -9.06 -12.89
N MET A 189 5.12 -10.03 -13.34
CA MET A 189 5.58 -10.11 -14.73
C MET A 189 4.43 -10.38 -15.69
N LEU A 190 3.52 -11.28 -15.33
CA LEU A 190 2.32 -11.57 -16.10
C LEU A 190 1.42 -10.33 -16.24
N LEU A 191 1.14 -9.62 -15.13
CA LEU A 191 0.34 -8.40 -15.14
C LEU A 191 0.99 -7.27 -15.95
N TYR A 192 2.32 -7.21 -15.96
CA TYR A 192 3.08 -6.28 -16.79
C TYR A 192 2.92 -6.60 -18.28
N GLN A 193 3.05 -7.87 -18.66
CA GLN A 193 2.85 -8.32 -20.05
C GLN A 193 1.43 -8.08 -20.55
N LEU A 194 0.42 -8.24 -19.69
CA LEU A 194 -0.98 -7.93 -20.00
C LEU A 194 -1.26 -6.42 -20.06
N HIS A 195 -0.26 -5.56 -19.84
CA HIS A 195 -0.39 -4.10 -19.83
C HIS A 195 -1.38 -3.54 -18.79
N ILE A 196 -1.78 -4.37 -17.81
CA ILE A 196 -2.71 -4.00 -16.76
C ILE A 196 -2.01 -3.10 -15.76
N PHE A 197 -0.84 -3.51 -15.25
CA PHE A 197 -0.01 -2.71 -14.36
C PHE A 197 1.41 -2.63 -14.90
N ARG A 198 1.86 -1.43 -15.31
CA ARG A 198 3.27 -1.21 -15.64
C ARG A 198 4.16 -1.08 -14.41
N ILE A 199 3.57 -0.81 -13.25
CA ILE A 199 4.26 -0.67 -11.97
C ILE A 199 3.44 -1.47 -10.95
N PRO A 200 3.99 -2.51 -10.31
CA PRO A 200 3.25 -3.31 -9.34
C PRO A 200 2.91 -2.46 -8.11
N PHE A 201 1.62 -2.42 -7.76
CA PHE A 201 1.07 -1.60 -6.69
C PHE A 201 1.30 -2.17 -5.29
N ILE A 202 1.52 -3.49 -5.21
CA ILE A 202 1.54 -4.28 -3.98
C ILE A 202 2.96 -4.74 -3.71
#